data_AF-A0A813EWW9-F1
#
_entry.id   AF-A0A813EWW9-F1
#
_cell.length_a   1.000
_cell.length_b   1.000
_cell.length_c   1.000
_cell.angle_alpha   90.00
_cell.angle_beta   90.00
_cell.angle_gamma   90.00
#
_symmetry.space_group_name_H-M   'P 1'
#
loop_
_entity.id
_entity.type
_entity.pdbx_description
1 polymer ?
#
loop_
_entity_poly.entity_id
_entity_poly.type
_entity_poly.pdbx_seq_one_letter_code
_entity_poly.pdbx_strand_id
1 'polypeptide(L)'
;MLVLVVVVVVLSVATVNSDSNWTAFCKEGEPGCKYYEVLPQLMSQTAPLQCEGRYVYGAHGERKLSLTDFGLFSGLAYESRDEGVKQGLARFFPGWNLTNSRRAGSASSVDWTTFFEFSDPDDTTTVFAIRGTNSMLDVLDDLNIWAPASIMQAFSVAGPSLSSAVAEAVALLSTVMYGQGMQKEYFAELLQTVQSRKTSMPNRRFYITGHSLGGGLAKLVAAKVGLQAVTFMAPGLSTTSYVVFGEHMQKQLRHTSLTVMPDNDIVSRMDKQAGGVIQTDCERNVVHCHLLYNTLCTLYELCGSGRDSTLLIPCGQCDSMPCPSAKQLS
;
A
#
# COMPACT_ATOMS: atom_id res chain seq x y z
N MET A 1 -11.00 30.16 5.98
CA MET A 1 -9.99 29.08 6.11
C MET A 1 -10.32 27.86 5.27
N LEU A 2 -11.52 27.26 5.38
CA LEU A 2 -11.90 26.05 4.61
C LEU A 2 -11.81 26.21 3.08
N VAL A 3 -12.23 27.37 2.55
CA VAL A 3 -12.20 27.67 1.10
C VAL A 3 -10.78 27.84 0.56
N LEU A 4 -9.85 28.30 1.40
CA LEU A 4 -8.45 28.48 1.03
C LEU A 4 -7.72 27.14 0.90
N VAL A 5 -8.09 26.16 1.72
CA VAL A 5 -7.58 24.77 1.61
C VAL A 5 -8.03 24.14 0.29
N VAL A 6 -9.29 24.34 -0.12
CA VAL A 6 -9.82 23.79 -1.39
C VAL A 6 -9.15 24.43 -2.61
N VAL A 7 -8.84 25.73 -2.59
CA VAL A 7 -8.19 26.42 -3.72
C VAL A 7 -6.70 26.06 -3.83
N VAL A 8 -6.00 25.84 -2.71
CA VAL A 8 -4.61 25.39 -2.71
C VAL A 8 -4.48 23.96 -3.24
N VAL A 9 -5.41 23.07 -2.91
CA VAL A 9 -5.44 21.68 -3.42
C VAL A 9 -5.62 21.61 -4.95
N VAL A 10 -6.31 22.59 -5.56
CA VAL A 10 -6.55 22.61 -7.03
C VAL A 10 -5.36 23.17 -7.83
N LEU A 11 -4.51 24.01 -7.23
CA LEU A 11 -3.43 24.72 -7.94
C LEU A 11 -2.04 24.05 -7.86
N SER A 12 -1.87 23.01 -7.05
CA SER A 12 -0.56 22.39 -6.79
C SER A 12 -0.23 21.17 -7.66
N VAL A 13 -1.05 20.85 -8.67
CA VAL A 13 -0.83 19.72 -9.60
C VAL A 13 0.26 20.05 -10.62
N ALA A 14 1.46 20.28 -10.13
CA ALA A 14 2.67 20.26 -10.92
C ALA A 14 3.86 20.02 -9.98
N THR A 15 4.59 18.94 -10.28
CA THR A 15 5.93 18.61 -9.79
C THR A 15 6.03 17.87 -8.47
N VAL A 16 6.22 16.55 -8.56
CA VAL A 16 7.06 15.82 -7.60
C VAL A 16 7.99 14.90 -8.39
N ASN A 17 9.11 15.46 -8.84
CA ASN A 17 10.32 14.70 -9.10
C ASN A 17 11.24 14.99 -7.91
N SER A 18 11.25 14.09 -6.93
CA SER A 18 12.28 14.05 -5.91
C SER A 18 12.82 12.63 -5.87
N ASP A 19 13.75 12.36 -6.78
CA ASP A 19 14.69 11.24 -6.69
C ASP A 19 15.67 11.53 -5.53
N SER A 20 15.16 11.53 -4.30
CA SER A 20 16.03 11.28 -3.15
C SER A 20 16.56 9.86 -3.31
N ASN A 21 17.87 9.62 -3.11
CA ASN A 21 18.46 8.27 -3.10
C ASN A 21 18.04 7.52 -1.83
N TRP A 22 16.74 7.39 -1.60
CA TRP A 22 16.20 6.69 -0.45
C TRP A 22 16.30 5.18 -0.68
N THR A 23 16.73 4.49 0.36
CA THR A 23 16.71 3.04 0.48
C THR A 23 16.37 2.68 1.91
N ALA A 24 15.51 1.69 2.09
CA ALA A 24 15.25 1.08 3.39
C ALA A 24 16.46 0.27 3.88
N PHE A 25 17.40 -0.07 3.00
CA PHE A 25 18.56 -0.90 3.30
C PHE A 25 19.76 -0.01 3.60
N CYS A 26 20.41 -0.26 4.73
CA CYS A 26 21.76 0.23 4.93
C CYS A 26 22.75 -0.64 4.15
N LYS A 27 23.89 -0.07 3.73
CA LYS A 27 24.93 -0.84 3.02
C LYS A 27 25.70 -1.73 3.99
N GLU A 28 25.76 -3.02 3.70
CA GLU A 28 26.55 -3.97 4.50
C GLU A 28 28.01 -3.51 4.60
N GLY A 29 28.54 -3.45 5.82
CA GLY A 29 29.89 -2.97 6.12
C GLY A 29 29.98 -1.49 6.52
N GLU A 30 28.91 -0.69 6.40
CA GLU A 30 28.90 0.65 6.99
C GLU A 30 28.81 0.55 8.53
N PRO A 31 29.58 1.35 9.31
CA PRO A 31 29.63 1.26 10.78
C PRO A 31 28.28 1.42 11.51
N GLY A 32 27.25 1.94 10.82
CA GLY A 32 25.88 2.08 11.32
C GLY A 32 24.90 1.06 10.75
N CYS A 33 25.31 0.19 9.82
CA CYS A 33 24.42 -0.76 9.19
C CYS A 33 24.27 -2.03 10.04
N LYS A 34 23.22 -2.06 10.86
CA LYS A 34 22.89 -3.19 11.72
C LYS A 34 21.47 -3.66 11.46
N TYR A 35 21.27 -4.95 11.67
CA TYR A 35 19.96 -5.58 11.54
C TYR A 35 19.50 -6.06 12.90
N TYR A 36 18.18 -6.05 13.08
CA TYR A 36 17.49 -6.62 14.21
C TYR A 36 16.88 -7.95 13.79
N GLU A 37 17.03 -8.97 14.66
CA GLU A 37 16.45 -10.30 14.48
C GLU A 37 15.03 -10.34 15.01
N VAL A 38 14.05 -10.35 14.11
CA VAL A 38 12.65 -10.62 14.46
C VAL A 38 12.46 -12.13 14.44
N LEU A 39 12.31 -12.73 15.62
CA LEU A 39 12.11 -14.18 15.76
C LEU A 39 10.70 -14.61 15.31
N PRO A 40 10.52 -15.87 14.87
CA PRO A 40 9.20 -16.47 14.73
C PRO A 40 8.40 -16.35 16.03
N GLN A 41 7.10 -16.11 15.92
CA GLN A 41 6.23 -16.15 17.11
C GLN A 41 6.19 -17.59 17.65
N LEU A 42 6.51 -17.75 18.94
CA LEU A 42 6.41 -19.03 19.61
C LEU A 42 4.94 -19.47 19.66
N MET A 43 4.65 -20.67 19.16
CA MET A 43 3.31 -21.27 19.09
C MET A 43 2.58 -21.36 20.45
N SER A 44 3.26 -21.12 21.58
CA SER A 44 2.69 -21.18 22.92
C SER A 44 1.96 -19.90 23.36
N GLN A 45 2.04 -18.81 22.59
CA GLN A 45 1.29 -17.59 22.88
C GLN A 45 0.01 -17.54 22.03
N THR A 46 -1.11 -17.16 22.63
CA THR A 46 -2.34 -16.87 21.88
C THR A 46 -2.10 -15.64 21.01
N ALA A 47 -1.73 -15.86 19.75
CA ALA A 47 -1.50 -14.80 18.79
C ALA A 47 -2.83 -14.09 18.46
N PRO A 48 -2.83 -12.76 18.30
CA PRO A 48 -3.98 -12.04 17.76
C PRO A 48 -4.41 -12.57 16.38
N LEU A 49 -5.68 -12.45 16.03
CA LEU A 49 -6.24 -12.99 14.76
C LEU A 49 -5.55 -12.45 13.50
N GLN A 50 -5.03 -11.21 13.54
CA GLN A 50 -4.25 -10.65 12.44
C GLN A 50 -2.99 -11.46 12.13
N CYS A 51 -2.43 -12.17 13.12
CA CYS A 51 -1.27 -13.02 12.94
C CYS A 51 -1.58 -14.31 12.17
N GLU A 52 -2.86 -14.66 11.98
CA GLU A 52 -3.31 -15.84 11.22
C GLU A 52 -3.52 -15.56 9.72
N GLY A 53 -3.37 -14.31 9.28
CA GLY A 53 -3.42 -13.95 7.87
C GLY A 53 -2.31 -14.65 7.08
N ARG A 54 -2.67 -15.70 6.32
CA ARG A 54 -1.74 -16.52 5.53
C ARG A 54 -2.23 -16.67 4.10
N TYR A 55 -1.32 -16.46 3.15
CA TYR A 55 -1.59 -16.48 1.70
C TYR A 55 -0.68 -17.48 1.00
N VAL A 56 -1.28 -18.41 0.29
CA VAL A 56 -0.58 -19.59 -0.24
C VAL A 56 0.25 -19.25 -1.50
N TYR A 57 1.47 -19.77 -1.58
CA TYR A 57 2.33 -19.69 -2.77
C TYR A 57 3.14 -21.00 -2.98
N GLY A 58 3.89 -21.10 -4.07
CA GLY A 58 4.64 -22.30 -4.47
C GLY A 58 3.82 -23.36 -5.19
N ALA A 59 4.46 -24.26 -5.94
CA ALA A 59 3.79 -25.17 -6.88
C ALA A 59 2.65 -26.02 -6.24
N HIS A 60 2.84 -26.44 -4.99
CA HIS A 60 1.89 -27.25 -4.24
C HIS A 60 1.11 -26.49 -3.15
N GLY A 61 1.33 -25.18 -3.04
CA GLY A 61 0.68 -24.36 -2.04
C GLY A 61 1.11 -24.65 -0.59
N GLU A 62 2.31 -25.20 -0.42
CA GLU A 62 2.87 -25.56 0.89
C GLU A 62 3.45 -24.35 1.61
N ARG A 63 3.83 -23.30 0.87
CA ARG A 63 4.44 -22.09 1.42
C ARG A 63 3.39 -21.00 1.61
N LYS A 64 3.59 -20.14 2.61
CA LYS A 64 2.64 -19.09 2.99
C LYS A 64 3.35 -17.74 3.14
N LEU A 65 2.72 -16.68 2.64
CA LEU A 65 3.05 -15.29 2.92
C LEU A 65 2.19 -14.80 4.08
N SER A 66 2.77 -14.02 4.98
CA SER A 66 2.09 -13.34 6.08
C SER A 66 1.61 -11.94 5.69
N LEU A 67 0.90 -11.25 6.58
CA LEU A 67 0.65 -9.81 6.41
C LEU A 67 1.94 -9.00 6.37
N THR A 68 2.91 -9.32 7.24
CA THR A 68 4.20 -8.60 7.26
C THR A 68 4.96 -8.76 5.94
N ASP A 69 4.85 -9.90 5.27
CA ASP A 69 5.44 -10.11 3.95
C ASP A 69 4.86 -9.17 2.89
N PHE A 70 3.54 -8.98 2.86
CA PHE A 70 2.90 -8.00 1.98
C PHE A 70 3.33 -6.57 2.29
N GLY A 71 3.56 -6.25 3.56
CA GLY A 71 4.09 -4.95 3.94
C GLY A 71 5.55 -4.76 3.49
N LEU A 72 6.38 -5.80 3.55
CA LEU A 72 7.74 -5.76 2.99
C LEU A 72 7.72 -5.57 1.47
N PHE A 73 6.87 -6.29 0.72
CA PHE A 73 6.69 -6.05 -0.72
C PHE A 73 6.24 -4.61 -1.00
N SER A 74 5.31 -4.08 -0.22
CA SER A 74 4.89 -2.67 -0.32
C SER A 74 6.05 -1.71 -0.04
N GLY A 75 6.90 -2.01 0.94
CA GLY A 75 8.09 -1.22 1.25
C GLY A 75 9.14 -1.23 0.14
N LEU A 76 9.37 -2.38 -0.50
CA LEU A 76 10.28 -2.50 -1.64
C LEU A 76 9.89 -1.58 -2.80
N ALA A 77 8.60 -1.30 -2.98
CA ALA A 77 8.13 -0.42 -4.04
C ALA A 77 8.63 1.03 -3.90
N TYR A 78 9.07 1.44 -2.70
CA TYR A 78 9.63 2.76 -2.42
C TYR A 78 11.12 2.89 -2.71
N GLU A 79 11.83 1.79 -2.96
CA GLU A 79 13.25 1.84 -3.31
C GLU A 79 13.45 2.69 -4.57
N SER A 80 14.40 3.63 -4.47
CA SER A 80 14.62 4.63 -5.53
C SER A 80 15.18 4.02 -6.81
N ARG A 81 15.84 2.87 -6.71
CA ARG A 81 16.50 2.17 -7.83
C ARG A 81 16.13 0.70 -7.84
N ASP A 82 16.10 0.10 -9.03
CA ASP A 82 15.77 -1.31 -9.20
C ASP A 82 16.83 -2.22 -8.56
N GLU A 83 18.07 -1.77 -8.44
CA GLU A 83 19.11 -2.45 -7.67
C GLU A 83 18.74 -2.55 -6.18
N GLY A 84 18.19 -1.49 -5.59
CA GLY A 84 17.71 -1.49 -4.21
C GLY A 84 16.54 -2.45 -4.03
N VAL A 85 15.59 -2.46 -4.97
CA VAL A 85 14.48 -3.42 -5.02
C VAL A 85 15.01 -4.85 -5.04
N LYS A 86 15.96 -5.17 -5.93
CA LYS A 86 16.55 -6.51 -6.07
C LYS A 86 17.32 -6.94 -4.82
N GLN A 87 18.11 -6.04 -4.22
CA GLN A 87 18.84 -6.32 -2.99
C GLN A 87 17.89 -6.62 -1.83
N GLY A 88 16.86 -5.80 -1.69
CA GLY A 88 15.82 -6.00 -0.69
C GLY A 88 15.02 -7.27 -0.88
N LEU A 89 14.65 -7.57 -2.13
CA LEU A 89 13.97 -8.81 -2.49
C LEU A 89 14.82 -10.03 -2.16
N ALA A 90 16.10 -10.03 -2.54
CA ALA A 90 17.01 -11.13 -2.23
C ALA A 90 17.18 -11.35 -0.72
N ARG A 91 17.14 -10.27 0.07
CA ARG A 91 17.25 -10.33 1.52
C ARG A 91 15.98 -10.82 2.20
N PHE A 92 14.83 -10.25 1.86
CA PHE A 92 13.56 -10.58 2.52
C PHE A 92 12.90 -11.83 1.95
N PHE A 93 13.13 -12.14 0.69
CA PHE A 93 12.49 -13.24 -0.03
C PHE A 93 13.50 -14.01 -0.89
N PRO A 94 14.43 -14.77 -0.27
CA PRO A 94 15.44 -15.52 -1.01
C PRO A 94 14.81 -16.42 -2.11
N GLY A 95 15.34 -16.30 -3.33
CA GLY A 95 14.87 -17.03 -4.52
C GLY A 95 13.70 -16.39 -5.28
N TRP A 96 13.06 -15.35 -4.73
CA TRP A 96 12.08 -14.57 -5.49
C TRP A 96 12.77 -13.66 -6.51
N ASN A 97 12.09 -13.41 -7.63
CA ASN A 97 12.63 -12.65 -8.74
C ASN A 97 11.79 -11.41 -9.06
N LEU A 98 12.47 -10.28 -9.30
CA LEU A 98 11.87 -9.11 -9.93
C LEU A 98 11.74 -9.39 -11.44
N THR A 99 10.53 -9.68 -11.89
CA THR A 99 10.23 -10.11 -13.28
C THR A 99 9.87 -8.96 -14.20
N ASN A 100 9.31 -7.88 -13.67
CA ASN A 100 9.01 -6.66 -14.41
C ASN A 100 8.96 -5.48 -13.44
N SER A 101 9.24 -4.28 -13.94
CA SER A 101 9.12 -3.03 -13.19
C SER A 101 8.63 -1.92 -14.10
N ARG A 102 7.82 -1.03 -13.53
CA ARG A 102 7.45 0.26 -14.12
C ARG A 102 7.72 1.34 -13.10
N ARG A 103 8.47 2.37 -13.49
CA ARG A 103 8.57 3.61 -12.72
C ARG A 103 7.89 4.72 -13.50
N ALA A 104 7.28 5.65 -12.77
CA ALA A 104 6.73 6.86 -13.38
C ALA A 104 7.86 7.60 -14.11
N GLY A 105 7.73 7.77 -15.43
CA GLY A 105 8.69 8.51 -16.26
C GLY A 105 8.36 10.01 -16.34
N SER A 106 9.35 10.82 -16.73
CA SER A 106 9.25 12.28 -16.93
C SER A 106 8.00 12.72 -17.73
N ALA A 107 7.16 13.55 -17.08
CA ALA A 107 6.15 14.54 -17.53
C ALA A 107 5.19 14.25 -18.72
N SER A 108 5.38 13.20 -19.52
CA SER A 108 4.65 12.94 -20.78
C SER A 108 3.67 11.77 -20.71
N SER A 109 3.72 10.97 -19.63
CA SER A 109 2.79 9.88 -19.36
C SER A 109 1.68 10.37 -18.41
N VAL A 110 0.41 10.20 -18.81
CA VAL A 110 -0.74 10.45 -17.93
C VAL A 110 -0.76 9.44 -16.77
N ASP A 111 -0.30 8.20 -17.02
CA ASP A 111 -0.16 7.18 -15.99
C ASP A 111 1.13 7.41 -15.17
N TRP A 112 0.97 7.78 -13.90
CA TRP A 112 2.07 8.10 -12.98
C TRP A 112 2.39 6.94 -12.03
N THR A 113 1.87 5.74 -12.27
CA THR A 113 2.06 4.61 -11.35
C THR A 113 3.51 4.10 -11.34
N THR A 114 4.01 3.76 -10.15
CA THR A 114 5.25 2.98 -10.02
C THR A 114 4.89 1.63 -9.40
N PHE A 115 5.24 0.54 -10.06
CA PHE A 115 4.92 -0.80 -9.59
C PHE A 115 5.95 -1.85 -10.01
N PHE A 116 5.94 -2.97 -9.29
CA PHE A 116 6.90 -4.07 -9.45
C PHE A 116 6.17 -5.41 -9.49
N GLU A 117 6.65 -6.33 -10.32
CA GLU A 117 6.16 -7.70 -10.43
C GLU A 117 7.18 -8.66 -9.83
N PHE A 118 6.85 -9.23 -8.67
CA PHE A 118 7.67 -10.24 -8.00
C PHE A 118 7.11 -11.64 -8.25
N SER A 119 7.93 -12.57 -8.70
CA SER A 119 7.53 -13.97 -8.88
C SER A 119 8.26 -14.88 -7.91
N ASP A 120 7.54 -15.89 -7.40
CA ASP A 120 8.07 -16.88 -6.48
C ASP A 120 9.08 -17.83 -7.17
N PRO A 121 9.91 -18.57 -6.41
CA PRO A 121 10.96 -19.42 -6.99
C PRO A 121 10.44 -20.51 -7.93
N ASP A 122 9.20 -20.96 -7.71
CA ASP A 122 8.56 -22.01 -8.48
C ASP A 122 7.82 -21.46 -9.72
N ASP A 123 7.83 -20.14 -9.92
CA ASP A 123 7.17 -19.42 -11.02
C ASP A 123 5.67 -19.75 -11.11
N THR A 124 5.01 -19.87 -9.95
CA THR A 124 3.58 -20.22 -9.79
C THR A 124 2.75 -19.12 -9.17
N THR A 125 3.40 -18.12 -8.57
CA THR A 125 2.75 -17.02 -7.84
C THR A 125 3.44 -15.71 -8.17
N THR A 126 2.65 -14.67 -8.48
CA THR A 126 3.14 -13.31 -8.65
C THR A 126 2.50 -12.36 -7.64
N VAL A 127 3.30 -11.49 -7.05
CA VAL A 127 2.87 -10.38 -6.21
C VAL A 127 3.18 -9.07 -6.93
N PHE A 128 2.14 -8.29 -7.21
CA PHE A 128 2.29 -6.91 -7.69
C PHE A 128 2.41 -5.97 -6.48
N ALA A 129 3.47 -5.16 -6.42
CA ALA A 129 3.62 -4.13 -5.39
C ALA A 129 3.57 -2.74 -6.00
N ILE A 130 2.65 -1.91 -5.51
CA ILE A 130 2.40 -0.57 -6.05
C ILE A 130 2.89 0.46 -5.03
N ARG A 131 3.74 1.36 -5.50
CA ARG A 131 4.28 2.47 -4.71
C ARG A 131 3.19 3.52 -4.50
N GLY A 132 3.10 4.06 -3.29
CA GLY A 132 2.37 5.32 -3.04
C GLY A 132 3.26 6.55 -3.27
N THR A 133 2.82 7.72 -2.80
CA THR A 133 3.64 8.93 -2.92
C THR A 133 4.79 8.95 -1.90
N ASN A 134 5.91 9.60 -2.24
CA ASN A 134 7.12 9.66 -1.41
C ASN A 134 7.06 10.58 -0.20
N SER A 135 6.15 11.56 -0.19
CA SER A 135 5.97 12.49 0.92
C SER A 135 4.50 12.50 1.31
N MET A 136 4.24 12.52 2.62
CA MET A 136 2.87 12.57 3.14
C MET A 136 2.18 13.91 2.82
N LEU A 137 2.93 15.00 2.64
CA LEU A 137 2.36 16.26 2.18
C LEU A 137 1.88 16.12 0.73
N ASP A 138 2.71 15.48 -0.10
CA ASP A 138 2.39 15.16 -1.47
C ASP A 138 1.20 14.17 -1.54
N VAL A 139 1.05 13.25 -0.57
CA VAL A 139 -0.14 12.38 -0.50
C VAL A 139 -1.42 13.19 -0.36
N LEU A 140 -1.45 14.28 0.43
CA LEU A 140 -2.63 15.13 0.59
C LEU A 140 -2.94 15.93 -0.68
N ASP A 141 -1.90 16.33 -1.42
CA ASP A 141 -2.02 17.06 -2.68
C ASP A 141 -2.35 16.11 -3.87
N ASP A 142 -1.87 14.87 -3.85
CA ASP A 142 -2.08 13.83 -4.89
C ASP A 142 -3.45 13.13 -4.81
N LEU A 143 -4.33 13.53 -3.87
CA LEU A 143 -5.66 12.96 -3.67
C LEU A 143 -6.64 13.25 -4.82
N ASN A 144 -6.23 13.59 -6.03
CA ASN A 144 -7.16 13.94 -7.11
C ASN A 144 -8.26 12.86 -7.35
N ILE A 145 -7.92 11.58 -7.18
CA ILE A 145 -8.89 10.47 -7.28
C ILE A 145 -9.83 10.41 -6.05
N TRP A 146 -9.34 10.74 -4.85
CA TRP A 146 -10.09 10.69 -3.59
C TRP A 146 -10.71 12.03 -3.17
N ALA A 147 -10.39 13.12 -3.87
CA ALA A 147 -10.84 14.47 -3.55
C ALA A 147 -12.37 14.58 -3.49
N PRO A 148 -13.16 13.98 -4.41
CA PRO A 148 -14.62 13.95 -4.28
C PRO A 148 -15.09 13.30 -2.97
N ALA A 149 -14.48 12.19 -2.56
CA ALA A 149 -14.84 11.49 -1.34
C ALA A 149 -14.43 12.27 -0.07
N SER A 150 -13.23 12.87 -0.06
CA SER A 150 -12.74 13.72 1.03
C SER A 150 -13.64 14.95 1.22
N ILE A 151 -14.07 15.57 0.11
CA ILE A 151 -15.05 16.67 0.13
C ILE A 151 -16.38 16.19 0.73
N MET A 152 -16.91 15.04 0.27
CA MET A 152 -18.16 14.49 0.79
C MET A 152 -18.10 14.19 2.30
N GLN A 153 -16.97 13.68 2.79
CA GLN A 153 -16.78 13.42 4.22
C GLN A 153 -16.71 14.70 5.04
N ALA A 154 -15.99 15.72 4.56
CA ALA A 154 -15.92 17.04 5.22
C ALA A 154 -17.32 17.67 5.37
N PHE A 155 -18.17 17.55 4.35
CA PHE A 155 -19.55 18.03 4.41
C PHE A 155 -20.48 17.18 5.29
N SER A 156 -20.23 15.87 5.38
CA SER A 156 -21.01 14.98 6.26
C SER A 156 -20.83 15.31 7.74
N VAL A 157 -19.67 15.87 8.13
CA VAL A 157 -19.42 16.40 9.49
C VAL A 157 -20.26 17.65 9.78
N ALA A 158 -20.57 18.47 8.77
CA ALA A 158 -21.35 19.70 8.92
C ALA A 158 -22.87 19.46 9.07
N GLY A 159 -23.35 18.24 8.82
CA GLY A 159 -24.72 17.81 9.11
C GLY A 159 -25.34 16.89 8.04
N PRO A 160 -26.16 15.89 8.44
CA PRO A 160 -26.72 14.89 7.52
C PRO A 160 -27.67 15.46 6.47
N SER A 161 -28.28 16.64 6.71
CA SER A 161 -29.23 17.30 5.79
C SER A 161 -28.58 17.97 4.57
N LEU A 162 -27.27 18.21 4.58
CA LEU A 162 -26.52 18.68 3.40
C LEU A 162 -26.06 17.51 2.50
N SER A 163 -26.04 16.28 3.02
CA SER A 163 -25.31 15.17 2.39
C SER A 163 -25.83 14.74 1.02
N SER A 164 -27.14 14.77 0.77
CA SER A 164 -27.72 14.30 -0.51
C SER A 164 -27.57 15.31 -1.64
N ALA A 165 -27.90 16.59 -1.41
CA ALA A 165 -27.75 17.66 -2.40
C ALA A 165 -26.27 17.95 -2.70
N VAL A 166 -25.39 17.83 -1.70
CA VAL A 166 -23.95 17.94 -1.89
C VAL A 166 -23.38 16.70 -2.58
N ALA A 167 -23.87 15.48 -2.30
CA ALA A 167 -23.44 14.29 -3.03
C ALA A 167 -23.81 14.37 -4.53
N GLU A 168 -25.01 14.85 -4.86
CA GLU A 168 -25.39 15.12 -6.25
C GLU A 168 -24.50 16.21 -6.87
N ALA A 169 -24.28 17.33 -6.17
CA ALA A 169 -23.42 18.41 -6.66
C ALA A 169 -21.96 17.98 -6.85
N VAL A 170 -21.40 17.15 -5.95
CA VAL A 170 -20.04 16.60 -6.03
C VAL A 170 -19.95 15.53 -7.14
N ALA A 171 -20.96 14.67 -7.29
CA ALA A 171 -21.03 13.74 -8.41
C ALA A 171 -21.10 14.49 -9.74
N LEU A 172 -21.89 15.56 -9.82
CA LEU A 172 -21.98 16.44 -10.99
C LEU A 172 -20.65 17.17 -11.23
N LEU A 173 -20.02 17.74 -10.20
CA LEU A 173 -18.71 18.41 -10.30
C LEU A 173 -17.60 17.43 -10.69
N SER A 174 -17.62 16.20 -10.20
CA SER A 174 -16.63 15.18 -10.57
C SER A 174 -16.79 14.73 -12.03
N THR A 175 -18.03 14.59 -12.52
CA THR A 175 -18.30 14.28 -13.93
C THR A 175 -18.04 15.46 -14.85
N VAL A 176 -18.34 16.69 -14.42
CA VAL A 176 -18.15 17.93 -15.18
C VAL A 176 -16.69 18.40 -15.21
N MET A 177 -15.92 18.26 -14.13
CA MET A 177 -14.51 18.70 -14.08
C MET A 177 -13.51 17.65 -14.55
N TYR A 178 -13.74 16.36 -14.30
CA TYR A 178 -12.71 15.33 -14.55
C TYR A 178 -13.13 14.27 -15.58
N GLY A 179 -14.43 14.04 -15.80
CA GLY A 179 -14.90 12.98 -16.70
C GLY A 179 -14.53 11.57 -16.21
N GLN A 180 -15.44 10.59 -16.39
CA GLN A 180 -15.19 9.20 -15.94
C GLN A 180 -14.00 8.51 -16.66
N GLY A 181 -13.54 9.07 -17.78
CA GLY A 181 -12.39 8.55 -18.55
C GLY A 181 -11.03 8.90 -17.95
N MET A 182 -10.83 10.15 -17.52
CA MET A 182 -9.51 10.68 -17.15
C MET A 182 -8.93 10.01 -15.90
N GLN A 183 -9.76 9.61 -14.93
CA GLN A 183 -9.25 8.98 -13.69
C GLN A 183 -8.70 7.57 -13.92
N LYS A 184 -9.23 6.83 -14.89
CA LYS A 184 -8.69 5.51 -15.26
C LYS A 184 -7.36 5.62 -15.99
N GLU A 185 -7.16 6.70 -16.74
CA GLU A 185 -5.91 6.97 -17.47
C GLU A 185 -4.70 7.10 -16.53
N TYR A 186 -4.93 7.52 -15.28
CA TYR A 186 -3.88 7.63 -14.26
C TYR A 186 -3.23 6.30 -13.84
N PHE A 187 -3.91 5.18 -14.03
CA PHE A 187 -3.40 3.85 -13.67
C PHE A 187 -3.71 2.79 -14.74
N ALA A 188 -3.94 3.23 -15.98
CA ALA A 188 -4.35 2.36 -17.07
C ALA A 188 -3.30 1.30 -17.40
N GLU A 189 -2.01 1.64 -17.36
CA GLU A 189 -0.92 0.71 -17.62
C GLU A 189 -0.80 -0.34 -16.52
N LEU A 190 -0.97 0.06 -15.26
CA LEU A 190 -1.07 -0.88 -14.13
C LEU A 190 -2.24 -1.85 -14.33
N LEU A 191 -3.44 -1.33 -14.61
CA LEU A 191 -4.64 -2.15 -14.80
C LEU A 191 -4.47 -3.11 -15.99
N GLN A 192 -3.98 -2.62 -17.13
CA GLN A 192 -3.76 -3.41 -18.33
C GLN A 192 -2.70 -4.49 -18.10
N THR A 193 -1.61 -4.16 -17.42
CA THR A 193 -0.53 -5.11 -17.11
C THR A 193 -1.06 -6.25 -16.24
N VAL A 194 -1.72 -5.93 -15.12
CA VAL A 194 -2.28 -6.94 -14.22
C VAL A 194 -3.33 -7.80 -14.92
N GLN A 195 -4.22 -7.19 -15.71
CA GLN A 195 -5.25 -7.90 -16.47
C GLN A 195 -4.63 -8.84 -17.52
N SER A 196 -3.60 -8.37 -18.24
CA SER A 196 -2.88 -9.15 -19.25
C SER A 196 -2.16 -10.35 -18.62
N ARG A 197 -1.49 -10.16 -17.48
CA ARG A 197 -0.82 -11.24 -16.72
C ARG A 197 -1.82 -12.29 -16.25
N LYS A 198 -2.94 -11.87 -15.65
CA LYS A 198 -4.00 -12.79 -15.21
C LYS A 198 -4.58 -13.60 -16.38
N THR A 199 -4.76 -12.98 -17.54
CA THR A 199 -5.35 -13.63 -18.71
C THR A 199 -4.37 -14.59 -19.41
N SER A 200 -3.10 -14.21 -19.52
CA SER A 200 -2.07 -14.99 -20.20
C SER A 200 -1.56 -16.18 -19.38
N MET A 201 -1.73 -16.15 -18.05
CA MET A 201 -1.27 -17.21 -17.14
C MET A 201 -2.41 -17.66 -16.21
N PRO A 202 -3.46 -18.34 -16.71
CA PRO A 202 -4.66 -18.66 -15.95
C PRO A 202 -4.42 -19.60 -14.75
N ASN A 203 -3.34 -20.38 -14.78
CA ASN A 203 -2.96 -21.29 -13.70
C ASN A 203 -2.03 -20.66 -12.65
N ARG A 204 -1.59 -19.41 -12.86
CA ARG A 204 -0.74 -18.68 -11.92
C ARG A 204 -1.60 -18.00 -10.85
N ARG A 205 -1.14 -18.03 -9.61
CA ARG A 205 -1.73 -17.25 -8.52
C ARG A 205 -1.22 -15.82 -8.56
N PHE A 206 -2.10 -14.86 -8.29
CA PHE A 206 -1.77 -13.44 -8.31
C PHE A 206 -2.28 -12.75 -7.05
N TYR A 207 -1.41 -11.97 -6.44
CA TYR A 207 -1.72 -11.07 -5.34
C TYR A 207 -1.29 -9.65 -5.71
N ILE A 208 -1.89 -8.67 -5.07
CA ILE A 208 -1.54 -7.27 -5.25
C ILE A 208 -1.46 -6.56 -3.90
N THR A 209 -0.50 -5.67 -3.74
CA THR A 209 -0.24 -4.97 -2.48
C THR A 209 0.21 -3.55 -2.74
N GLY A 210 0.14 -2.75 -1.71
CA GLY A 210 0.54 -1.36 -1.75
C GLY A 210 0.27 -0.67 -0.43
N HIS A 211 0.97 0.43 -0.24
CA HIS A 211 0.83 1.32 0.90
C HIS A 211 0.26 2.66 0.45
N SER A 212 -0.53 3.32 1.32
CA SER A 212 -1.07 4.66 1.06
C SER A 212 -1.85 4.71 -0.28
N LEU A 213 -1.54 5.69 -1.13
CA LEU A 213 -2.05 5.84 -2.49
C LEU A 213 -1.91 4.55 -3.33
N GLY A 214 -0.76 3.88 -3.25
CA GLY A 214 -0.50 2.63 -3.95
C GLY A 214 -1.40 1.48 -3.47
N GLY A 215 -1.76 1.49 -2.18
CA GLY A 215 -2.75 0.57 -1.62
C GLY A 215 -4.17 0.84 -2.13
N GLY A 216 -4.53 2.12 -2.31
CA GLY A 216 -5.79 2.51 -2.94
C GLY A 216 -5.90 2.00 -4.38
N LEU A 217 -4.87 2.20 -5.18
CA LEU A 217 -4.79 1.69 -6.56
C LEU A 217 -4.80 0.16 -6.61
N ALA A 218 -4.06 -0.50 -5.72
CA ALA A 218 -4.07 -1.95 -5.58
C ALA A 218 -5.49 -2.50 -5.37
N LYS A 219 -6.28 -1.88 -4.48
CA LYS A 219 -7.67 -2.28 -4.23
C LYS A 219 -8.59 -2.05 -5.44
N LEU A 220 -8.45 -0.92 -6.14
CA LEU A 220 -9.22 -0.63 -7.36
C LEU A 220 -8.95 -1.66 -8.46
N VAL A 221 -7.66 -1.95 -8.73
CA VAL A 221 -7.25 -2.93 -9.73
C VAL A 221 -7.71 -4.33 -9.31
N ALA A 222 -7.47 -4.72 -8.06
CA ALA A 222 -7.93 -6.01 -7.51
C ALA A 222 -9.42 -6.23 -7.66
N ALA A 223 -10.23 -5.22 -7.33
CA ALA A 223 -11.68 -5.30 -7.47
C ALA A 223 -12.10 -5.45 -8.94
N LYS A 224 -11.40 -4.79 -9.87
CA LYS A 224 -11.72 -4.82 -11.30
C LYS A 224 -11.33 -6.14 -11.96
N VAL A 225 -10.17 -6.68 -11.64
CA VAL A 225 -9.68 -7.91 -12.26
C VAL A 225 -9.96 -9.16 -11.42
N GLY A 226 -10.47 -9.03 -10.19
CA GLY A 226 -10.74 -10.15 -9.28
C GLY A 226 -9.47 -10.79 -8.73
N LEU A 227 -8.59 -9.99 -8.11
CA LEU A 227 -7.40 -10.45 -7.38
C LEU A 227 -7.55 -10.19 -5.88
N GLN A 228 -6.71 -10.82 -5.06
CA GLN A 228 -6.65 -10.51 -3.63
C GLN A 228 -5.64 -9.37 -3.38
N ALA A 229 -6.11 -8.30 -2.76
CA ALA A 229 -5.35 -7.15 -2.33
C ALA A 229 -5.12 -7.18 -0.82
N VAL A 230 -3.86 -7.13 -0.41
CA VAL A 230 -3.44 -6.92 0.99
C VAL A 230 -2.73 -5.58 1.04
N THR A 231 -3.27 -4.60 1.75
CA THR A 231 -2.81 -3.21 1.66
C THR A 231 -2.62 -2.57 3.02
N PHE A 232 -1.83 -1.51 3.08
CA PHE A 232 -1.41 -0.84 4.32
C PHE A 232 -1.78 0.62 4.26
N MET A 233 -2.56 1.09 5.22
CA MET A 233 -2.97 2.50 5.32
C MET A 233 -3.57 3.03 4.02
N ALA A 234 -4.25 2.15 3.29
CA ALA A 234 -4.89 2.48 2.03
C ALA A 234 -6.18 3.25 2.31
N PRO A 235 -6.52 4.27 1.51
CA PRO A 235 -7.79 4.96 1.65
C PRO A 235 -8.98 4.03 1.38
N GLY A 236 -10.14 4.46 1.85
CA GLY A 236 -11.43 3.86 1.53
C GLY A 236 -11.76 3.99 0.04
N LEU A 237 -12.74 3.19 -0.39
CA LEU A 237 -13.19 3.13 -1.79
C LEU A 237 -14.71 3.01 -1.92
N SER A 238 -15.46 3.30 -0.84
CA SER A 238 -16.91 3.23 -0.84
C SER A 238 -17.52 4.08 -1.96
N THR A 239 -17.06 5.32 -2.07
CA THR A 239 -17.53 6.32 -3.03
C THR A 239 -16.58 6.41 -4.21
N THR A 240 -15.27 6.42 -3.95
CA THR A 240 -14.24 6.62 -4.97
C THR A 240 -14.33 5.58 -6.09
N SER A 241 -14.68 4.33 -5.79
CA SER A 241 -14.84 3.29 -6.82
C SER A 241 -15.93 3.62 -7.85
N TYR A 242 -17.02 4.28 -7.44
CA TYR A 242 -18.06 4.73 -8.36
C TYR A 242 -17.59 5.88 -9.24
N VAL A 243 -16.85 6.83 -8.68
CA VAL A 243 -16.29 7.95 -9.44
C VAL A 243 -15.31 7.44 -10.51
N VAL A 244 -14.43 6.51 -10.12
CA VAL A 244 -13.40 5.94 -11.00
C VAL A 244 -14.02 5.05 -12.08
N PHE A 245 -14.96 4.16 -11.74
CA PHE A 245 -15.44 3.15 -12.68
C PHE A 245 -16.79 3.43 -13.32
N GLY A 246 -17.56 4.38 -12.79
CA GLY A 246 -18.97 4.61 -13.14
C GLY A 246 -19.93 3.57 -12.55
N GLU A 247 -19.44 2.67 -11.67
CA GLU A 247 -20.23 1.58 -11.09
C GLU A 247 -19.82 1.31 -9.63
N HIS A 248 -20.77 0.86 -8.80
CA HIS A 248 -20.49 0.50 -7.41
C HIS A 248 -19.72 -0.82 -7.33
N MET A 249 -18.47 -0.77 -6.84
CA MET A 249 -17.62 -1.95 -6.69
C MET A 249 -17.65 -2.59 -5.30
N GLN A 250 -18.63 -2.23 -4.45
CA GLN A 250 -18.65 -2.64 -3.04
C GLN A 250 -18.63 -4.14 -2.84
N LYS A 251 -19.32 -4.90 -3.71
CA LYS A 251 -19.33 -6.36 -3.62
C LYS A 251 -17.96 -6.95 -3.93
N GLN A 252 -17.32 -6.47 -5.00
CA GLN A 252 -15.98 -6.90 -5.41
C GLN A 252 -14.97 -6.57 -4.32
N LEU A 253 -14.93 -5.30 -3.89
CA LEU A 253 -14.02 -4.83 -2.84
C LEU A 253 -14.15 -5.65 -1.54
N ARG A 254 -15.36 -6.01 -1.12
CA ARG A 254 -15.58 -6.86 0.07
C ARG A 254 -14.92 -8.24 -0.01
N HIS A 255 -14.77 -8.79 -1.21
CA HIS A 255 -14.22 -10.13 -1.42
C HIS A 255 -12.77 -10.12 -1.92
N THR A 256 -12.27 -8.97 -2.34
CA THR A 256 -10.94 -8.83 -2.94
C THR A 256 -9.97 -8.02 -2.11
N SER A 257 -10.37 -7.34 -1.04
CA SER A 257 -9.48 -6.42 -0.34
C SER A 257 -9.44 -6.58 1.18
N LEU A 258 -8.24 -6.45 1.71
CA LEU A 258 -7.89 -6.35 3.12
C LEU A 258 -6.98 -5.14 3.32
N THR A 259 -7.31 -4.28 4.27
CA THR A 259 -6.47 -3.12 4.65
C THR A 259 -6.03 -3.27 6.10
N VAL A 260 -4.72 -3.17 6.37
CA VAL A 260 -4.20 -2.93 7.73
C VAL A 260 -4.26 -1.42 7.99
N MET A 261 -4.99 -1.03 9.02
CA MET A 261 -5.40 0.35 9.29
C MET A 261 -5.08 0.73 10.75
N PRO A 262 -4.01 1.50 10.98
CA PRO A 262 -3.74 2.12 12.27
C PRO A 262 -4.80 3.15 12.63
N ASP A 263 -5.22 3.20 13.90
CA ASP A 263 -6.35 4.03 14.32
C ASP A 263 -6.22 5.49 13.90
N ASN A 264 -5.10 6.17 14.17
CA ASN A 264 -4.94 7.59 13.89
C ASN A 264 -4.37 7.92 12.49
N ASP A 265 -4.28 6.97 11.58
CA ASP A 265 -3.87 7.27 10.21
C ASP A 265 -4.96 8.09 9.47
N ILE A 266 -4.59 9.25 8.94
CA ILE A 266 -5.52 10.13 8.22
C ILE A 266 -5.90 9.59 6.85
N VAL A 267 -4.98 8.90 6.16
CA VAL A 267 -5.19 8.47 4.77
C VAL A 267 -6.19 7.33 4.71
N SER A 268 -6.07 6.32 5.57
CA SER A 268 -7.04 5.23 5.65
C SER A 268 -8.45 5.66 6.11
N ARG A 269 -8.58 6.86 6.69
CA ARG A 269 -9.88 7.45 7.05
C ARG A 269 -10.55 8.20 5.88
N MET A 270 -9.84 8.46 4.79
CA MET A 270 -10.39 9.09 3.60
C MET A 270 -11.25 8.12 2.80
N ASP A 271 -12.48 8.51 2.50
CA ASP A 271 -13.56 7.63 2.05
C ASP A 271 -13.84 6.47 3.05
N LYS A 272 -15.01 5.84 2.95
CA LYS A 272 -15.34 4.68 3.79
C LYS A 272 -14.60 3.44 3.28
N GLN A 273 -14.01 2.68 4.20
CA GLN A 273 -13.38 1.40 3.90
C GLN A 273 -14.40 0.41 3.33
N ALA A 274 -13.99 -0.27 2.26
CA ALA A 274 -14.68 -1.40 1.65
C ALA A 274 -13.66 -2.54 1.57
N GLY A 275 -14.06 -3.75 1.97
CA GLY A 275 -13.12 -4.85 2.22
C GLY A 275 -13.05 -5.24 3.70
N GLY A 276 -12.18 -6.20 4.00
CA GLY A 276 -11.75 -6.46 5.37
C GLY A 276 -10.85 -5.34 5.88
N VAL A 277 -10.94 -5.05 7.17
CA VAL A 277 -10.04 -4.10 7.84
C VAL A 277 -9.46 -4.78 9.06
N ILE A 278 -8.13 -4.77 9.18
CA ILE A 278 -7.42 -5.13 10.39
C ILE A 278 -7.01 -3.83 11.04
N GLN A 279 -7.63 -3.53 12.18
CA GLN A 279 -7.25 -2.36 12.96
C GLN A 279 -6.01 -2.67 13.80
N THR A 280 -5.14 -1.68 13.93
CA THR A 280 -3.95 -1.74 14.78
C THR A 280 -3.85 -0.47 15.61
N ASP A 281 -3.36 -0.58 16.82
CA ASP A 281 -3.23 0.58 17.70
C ASP A 281 -2.12 1.52 17.21
N CYS A 282 -2.41 2.82 17.14
CA CYS A 282 -1.39 3.85 16.96
C CYS A 282 -1.89 5.17 17.54
N GLU A 283 -1.36 5.54 18.70
CA GLU A 283 -1.78 6.73 19.46
C GLU A 283 -1.00 8.00 19.08
N ARG A 284 -0.01 7.88 18.17
CA ARG A 284 0.79 9.04 17.74
C ARG A 284 0.04 9.90 16.72
N ASN A 285 0.72 10.93 16.24
CA ASN A 285 0.17 11.83 15.24
C ASN A 285 -0.10 11.09 13.91
N VAL A 286 -0.99 11.67 13.09
CA VAL A 286 -1.47 11.06 11.86
C VAL A 286 -0.37 10.72 10.85
N VAL A 287 0.72 11.49 10.83
CA VAL A 287 1.89 11.25 9.95
C VAL A 287 2.64 10.02 10.40
N HIS A 288 2.89 9.92 11.70
CA HIS A 288 3.59 8.80 12.29
C HIS A 288 2.80 7.50 12.09
N CYS A 289 1.49 7.52 12.29
CA CYS A 289 0.64 6.35 12.05
C CYS A 289 0.53 5.98 10.57
N HIS A 290 0.83 6.91 9.66
CA HIS A 290 0.89 6.66 8.22
C HIS A 290 2.24 6.13 7.73
N LEU A 291 3.25 5.94 8.59
CA LEU A 291 4.51 5.33 8.14
C LEU A 291 4.40 3.81 8.14
N LEU A 292 4.69 3.20 6.98
CA LEU A 292 4.57 1.75 6.77
C LEU A 292 5.37 0.95 7.80
N TYR A 293 6.61 1.37 8.07
CA TYR A 293 7.46 0.67 9.02
C TYR A 293 6.90 0.69 10.44
N ASN A 294 6.22 1.75 10.89
CA ASN A 294 5.60 1.77 12.22
C ASN A 294 4.48 0.73 12.35
N THR A 295 3.68 0.57 11.29
CA THR A 295 2.66 -0.48 11.24
C THR A 295 3.29 -1.87 11.21
N LEU A 296 4.36 -2.05 10.43
CA LEU A 296 5.13 -3.30 10.42
C LEU A 296 5.74 -3.62 11.79
N CYS A 297 6.28 -2.63 12.49
CA CYS A 297 6.83 -2.79 13.84
C CYS A 297 5.77 -3.30 14.81
N THR A 298 4.57 -2.72 14.77
CA THR A 298 3.43 -3.18 15.56
C THR A 298 3.08 -4.63 15.22
N LEU A 299 3.06 -5.00 13.94
CA LEU A 299 2.81 -6.38 13.53
C LEU A 299 3.93 -7.33 13.96
N TYR A 300 5.20 -6.92 13.95
CA TYR A 300 6.31 -7.75 14.40
C TYR A 300 6.28 -7.98 15.92
N GLU A 301 5.90 -6.97 16.71
CA GLU A 301 5.70 -7.12 18.15
C GLU A 301 4.57 -8.10 18.47
N LEU A 302 3.47 -8.05 17.70
CA LEU A 302 2.30 -8.89 17.94
C LEU A 302 2.44 -10.31 17.35
N CYS A 303 3.09 -10.43 16.20
CA CYS A 303 3.08 -11.64 15.37
C CYS A 303 4.46 -12.26 15.13
N GLY A 304 5.52 -11.72 15.75
CA GLY A 304 6.90 -12.07 15.41
C GLY A 304 7.20 -11.82 13.93
N SER A 305 8.08 -12.61 13.33
CA SER A 305 8.40 -12.47 11.90
C SER A 305 7.21 -12.74 10.96
N GLY A 306 6.14 -13.37 11.46
CA GLY A 306 5.04 -13.92 10.64
C GLY A 306 5.45 -15.14 9.82
N ARG A 307 6.67 -15.65 10.01
CA ARG A 307 7.28 -16.77 9.27
C ARG A 307 7.71 -17.86 10.24
N ASP A 308 8.03 -19.03 9.69
CA ASP A 308 8.67 -20.13 10.43
C ASP A 308 10.17 -19.88 10.68
N SER A 309 10.72 -18.79 10.13
CA SER A 309 12.13 -18.41 10.23
C SER A 309 12.30 -16.99 10.77
N THR A 310 13.49 -16.71 11.31
CA THR A 310 13.90 -15.35 11.70
C THR A 310 13.91 -14.41 10.49
N LEU A 311 13.46 -13.18 10.69
CA LEU A 311 13.51 -12.09 9.72
C LEU A 311 14.52 -11.03 10.18
N LEU A 312 15.39 -10.60 9.28
CA LEU A 312 16.36 -9.54 9.55
C LEU A 312 15.86 -8.21 8.99
N ILE A 313 15.48 -7.27 9.86
CA ILE A 313 15.08 -5.92 9.46
C ILE A 313 16.16 -4.90 9.82
N PRO A 314 16.32 -3.79 9.08
CA PRO A 314 17.19 -2.70 9.51
C PRO A 314 16.81 -2.22 10.92
N CYS A 315 17.78 -2.13 11.81
CA CYS A 315 17.51 -1.71 13.19
C CYS A 315 17.19 -0.21 13.28
N GLY A 316 16.57 0.22 14.38
CA GLY A 316 16.22 1.63 14.59
C GLY A 316 15.06 2.12 13.74
N GLN A 317 14.41 1.22 12.99
CA GLN A 317 13.13 1.47 12.32
C GLN A 317 11.95 1.36 13.30
N CYS A 318 12.10 0.57 14.37
CA CYS A 318 11.11 0.41 15.43
C CYS A 318 11.68 0.90 16.76
N ASP A 319 10.89 1.68 17.51
CA ASP A 319 11.27 2.13 18.86
C ASP A 319 11.52 0.94 19.80
N SER A 320 10.78 -0.16 19.61
CA SER A 320 10.89 -1.42 20.34
C SER A 320 12.02 -2.35 19.86
N MET A 321 12.61 -2.07 18.69
CA MET A 321 13.68 -2.88 18.09
C MET A 321 14.93 -2.02 17.88
N PRO A 322 15.57 -1.56 18.97
CA PRO A 322 16.72 -0.67 18.90
C PRO A 322 17.93 -1.39 18.29
N CYS A 323 18.82 -0.61 17.68
CA CYS A 323 20.09 -1.14 17.19
C CYS A 323 20.93 -1.73 18.32
N PRO A 324 21.53 -2.93 18.14
CA PRO A 324 22.42 -3.51 19.13
C PRO A 324 23.55 -2.52 19.47
N SER A 325 23.71 -2.19 20.75
CA SER A 325 24.84 -1.37 21.20
C SER A 325 26.14 -2.17 21.03
N ALA A 326 27.26 -1.49 20.77
CA ALA A 326 28.55 -2.14 20.52
C ALA A 326 29.07 -3.05 21.67
N LYS A 327 28.37 -3.10 22.82
CA LYS A 327 28.72 -3.90 24.00
C LYS A 327 28.04 -5.28 24.07
N GLN A 328 27.19 -5.65 23.12
CA GLN A 328 26.44 -6.93 23.14
C GLN A 328 27.01 -8.03 22.22
N LEU A 329 28.18 -7.81 21.61
CA LEU A 329 28.92 -8.81 20.86
C LEU A 329 30.21 -9.15 21.63
N SER A 330 30.05 -9.92 22.71
CA SER A 330 31.15 -10.56 23.44
C SER A 330 30.75 -11.98 23.79
#